data_AF-A0A9P8HHI7-F1
#
_entry.id   AF-A0A9P8HHI7-F1
#
_cell.length_a   1.000
_cell.length_b   1.000
_cell.length_c   1.000
_cell.angle_alpha   90.00
_cell.angle_beta   90.00
_cell.angle_gamma   90.00
#
_symmetry.space_group_name_H-M   'P 1'
#
loop_
_entity.id
_entity.type
_entity.pdbx_description
1 polymer ?
#
loop_
_entity_poly.entity_id
_entity_poly.type
_entity_poly.pdbx_seq_one_letter_code
_entity_poly.pdbx_strand_id
1 'polypeptide(L)'
;MAGTVVVNSELVAPHQELKLHSPPAEMSSLPNGFPAVLNSSMAWTGQQFEQQPDFIHHLDVEELREIDAALKHFKALELDGDLVTPDNFPLPTVGPNVLKGMRQDIYQGKGFAVLRGLDSKQYSIEDMTTIYLGVQAHIANCFGRQDKKGNMLVHIIADASSKEKAEHHRHSTSPITFHNEEAGDIISWLTRNAAKSGGKCIIASTYTVYNVLAATRPDLIRTLARSDWPFALPKFQCRPVFFYQDGHLITNFGRAALMGSASHARPAHLPTLTASQVEALDAIQDIAEATKFEFTTQPGDIHFINNLAILHRRAGFVNGSEPNQRRHLVRMRLRDDEMGWSIPLDLESEWNKAFGQAGTRVWHLEPMPSGYFPLRSQPN
;
A
#
# COMPACT_ATOMS: atom_id res chain seq x y z
N MET A 1 -37.02 18.31 0.27
CA MET A 1 -36.42 17.99 -1.04
C MET A 1 -34.92 18.18 -0.90
N ALA A 2 -34.16 17.08 -0.87
CA ALA A 2 -32.70 17.13 -0.76
C ALA A 2 -32.11 17.58 -2.10
N GLY A 3 -31.47 18.75 -2.13
CA GLY A 3 -30.77 19.24 -3.31
C GLY A 3 -29.47 18.47 -3.52
N THR A 4 -29.26 17.99 -4.74
CA THR A 4 -27.96 17.48 -5.21
C THR A 4 -27.05 18.69 -5.43
N VAL A 5 -25.88 18.73 -4.79
CA VAL A 5 -24.87 19.76 -5.05
C VAL A 5 -23.95 19.24 -6.15
N VAL A 6 -23.90 19.95 -7.29
CA VAL A 6 -22.90 19.70 -8.34
C VAL A 6 -21.61 20.40 -7.92
N VAL A 7 -20.57 19.62 -7.60
CA VAL A 7 -19.29 20.16 -7.13
C VAL A 7 -18.35 20.30 -8.31
N ASN A 8 -18.24 21.50 -8.86
CA ASN A 8 -17.08 21.90 -9.67
C ASN A 8 -15.93 22.25 -8.71
N SER A 9 -15.30 21.24 -8.11
CA SER A 9 -13.96 21.47 -7.57
C SER A 9 -12.99 21.35 -8.74
N GLU A 10 -12.12 22.33 -8.94
CA GLU A 10 -11.02 22.28 -9.92
C GLU A 10 -10.12 21.02 -9.76
N LEU A 11 -10.32 20.24 -8.68
CA LEU A 11 -9.67 18.99 -8.32
C LEU A 11 -10.41 17.71 -8.76
N VAL A 12 -11.56 17.79 -9.44
CA VAL A 12 -12.28 16.61 -9.96
C VAL A 12 -12.45 16.81 -11.46
N ALA A 13 -12.12 15.79 -12.25
CA ALA A 13 -12.21 15.87 -13.71
C ALA A 13 -13.62 16.37 -14.13
N PRO A 14 -13.74 17.26 -15.14
CA PRO A 14 -14.97 17.98 -15.49
C PRO A 14 -16.15 17.11 -16.00
N HIS A 15 -16.04 15.79 -15.92
CA HIS A 15 -16.99 14.83 -16.48
C HIS A 15 -17.55 13.81 -15.48
N GLN A 16 -17.31 13.96 -14.17
CA GLN A 16 -17.95 13.13 -13.15
C GLN A 16 -18.77 13.98 -12.18
N GLU A 17 -20.10 13.97 -12.36
CA GLU A 17 -21.04 14.49 -11.36
C GLU A 17 -20.97 13.62 -10.10
N LEU A 18 -20.23 14.08 -9.09
CA LEU A 18 -20.28 13.50 -7.74
C LEU A 18 -21.62 13.87 -7.10
N LYS A 19 -22.54 12.91 -6.98
CA LYS A 19 -23.81 13.08 -6.28
C LYS A 19 -23.63 12.84 -4.78
N LEU A 20 -23.19 13.86 -4.05
CA LEU A 20 -23.15 13.83 -2.59
C LEU A 20 -24.44 14.45 -2.01
N HIS A 21 -25.03 13.82 -0.99
CA HIS A 21 -26.17 14.39 -0.26
C HIS A 21 -25.76 15.63 0.54
N SER A 22 -26.64 16.63 0.67
CA SER A 22 -26.34 17.84 1.46
C SER A 22 -26.22 17.53 2.96
N PRO A 23 -25.29 18.18 3.69
CA PRO A 23 -25.08 17.92 5.12
C PRO A 23 -26.27 18.40 5.99
N PRO A 24 -26.54 17.76 7.15
CA PRO A 24 -27.44 18.29 8.16
C PRO A 24 -26.93 19.63 8.72
N ALA A 25 -27.83 20.60 8.93
CA ALA A 25 -27.49 21.99 9.28
C ALA A 25 -26.66 22.17 10.58
N GLU A 26 -26.62 21.17 11.46
CA GLU A 26 -25.95 21.24 12.78
C GLU A 26 -24.49 20.73 12.80
N MET A 27 -23.92 20.26 11.67
CA MET A 27 -22.55 19.71 11.60
C MET A 27 -21.69 20.28 10.47
N SER A 28 -21.85 21.57 10.15
CA SER A 28 -21.20 22.20 8.98
C SER A 28 -19.71 22.53 9.11
N SER A 29 -19.12 22.51 10.31
CA SER A 29 -17.66 22.75 10.46
C SER A 29 -16.83 21.46 10.50
N LEU A 30 -15.51 21.56 10.38
CA LEU A 30 -14.58 20.43 10.51
C LEU A 30 -14.37 20.04 11.99
N PRO A 31 -13.93 18.80 12.29
CA PRO A 31 -13.48 18.44 13.63
C PRO A 31 -12.25 19.25 14.05
N ASN A 32 -12.06 19.43 15.36
CA ASN A 32 -10.93 20.19 15.89
C ASN A 32 -9.58 19.62 15.42
N GLY A 33 -8.66 20.52 15.02
CA GLY A 33 -7.33 20.16 14.54
C GLY A 33 -7.25 19.86 13.05
N PHE A 34 -8.35 19.49 12.39
CA PHE A 34 -8.36 19.18 10.96
C PHE A 34 -8.40 20.48 10.11
N PRO A 35 -7.51 20.62 9.10
CA PRO A 35 -7.39 21.86 8.33
C PRO A 35 -8.48 22.01 7.26
N ALA A 36 -8.83 23.23 6.88
CA ALA A 36 -9.80 23.45 5.81
C ALA A 36 -9.36 22.86 4.45
N VAL A 37 -8.05 22.86 4.18
CA VAL A 37 -7.42 22.33 2.97
C VAL A 37 -6.04 21.76 3.34
N LEU A 38 -5.70 20.61 2.77
CA LEU A 38 -4.34 20.07 2.77
C LEU A 38 -3.61 20.57 1.52
N ASN A 39 -2.74 21.58 1.69
CA ASN A 39 -1.88 22.09 0.62
C ASN A 39 -0.57 21.28 0.59
N SER A 40 -0.58 20.16 -0.15
CA SER A 40 0.53 19.22 -0.24
C SER A 40 0.61 18.62 -1.64
N SER A 41 1.82 18.33 -2.13
CA SER A 41 2.05 17.58 -3.37
C SER A 41 1.42 16.18 -3.36
N MET A 42 1.04 15.69 -2.18
CA MET A 42 0.32 14.45 -2.00
C MET A 42 -1.15 14.56 -2.43
N ALA A 43 -1.70 15.77 -2.58
CA ALA A 43 -3.07 16.04 -3.03
C ALA A 43 -3.17 16.14 -4.56
N TRP A 44 -3.02 15.00 -5.24
CA TRP A 44 -3.07 14.88 -6.71
C TRP A 44 -4.31 14.15 -7.21
N THR A 45 -4.58 14.27 -8.52
CA THR A 45 -5.52 13.38 -9.25
C THR A 45 -4.79 12.58 -10.30
N GLY A 46 -5.33 11.42 -10.67
CA GLY A 46 -4.68 10.55 -11.65
C GLY A 46 -4.46 11.19 -13.02
N GLN A 47 -5.28 12.17 -13.40
CA GLN A 47 -5.12 12.93 -14.64
C GLN A 47 -3.76 13.64 -14.73
N GLN A 48 -3.17 14.02 -13.58
CA GLN A 48 -1.85 14.67 -13.54
C GLN A 48 -0.73 13.74 -14.07
N PHE A 49 -0.88 12.43 -13.92
CA PHE A 49 0.12 11.43 -14.33
C PHE A 49 -0.12 10.83 -15.72
N GLU A 50 -1.28 11.10 -16.34
CA GLU A 50 -1.56 10.64 -17.70
C GLU A 50 -0.63 11.31 -18.74
N GLN A 51 -0.17 12.53 -18.44
CA GLN A 51 0.67 13.31 -19.35
C GLN A 51 2.16 13.28 -18.98
N GLN A 52 2.50 13.01 -17.71
CA GLN A 52 3.88 13.01 -17.22
C GLN A 52 4.09 11.82 -16.26
N PRO A 53 4.78 10.75 -16.68
CA PRO A 53 5.05 9.59 -15.84
C PRO A 53 6.25 9.83 -14.91
N ASP A 54 6.27 10.97 -14.22
CA ASP A 54 7.35 11.40 -13.30
C ASP A 54 7.46 10.52 -12.03
N PHE A 55 6.62 9.49 -11.92
CA PHE A 55 6.62 8.48 -10.87
C PHE A 55 7.43 7.23 -11.22
N ILE A 56 7.86 7.07 -12.48
CA ILE A 56 8.68 5.93 -12.91
C ILE A 56 10.10 6.40 -13.16
N HIS A 57 11.05 5.88 -12.37
CA HIS A 57 12.47 5.95 -12.72
C HIS A 57 12.83 4.75 -13.58
N HIS A 58 13.25 5.01 -14.81
CA HIS A 58 13.76 3.99 -15.73
C HIS A 58 15.27 3.88 -15.53
N LEU A 59 15.70 2.74 -14.99
CA LEU A 59 17.10 2.41 -14.80
C LEU A 59 17.82 2.40 -16.16
N ASP A 60 18.87 3.20 -16.26
CA ASP A 60 19.75 3.18 -17.43
C ASP A 60 20.80 2.05 -17.35
N VAL A 61 21.63 1.93 -18.39
CA VAL A 61 22.62 0.86 -18.49
C VAL A 61 23.71 0.96 -17.40
N GLU A 62 24.11 2.16 -16.99
CA GLU A 62 25.13 2.34 -15.95
C GLU A 62 24.54 2.08 -14.56
N GLU A 63 23.31 2.53 -14.32
CA GLU A 63 22.57 2.27 -13.09
C GLU A 63 22.31 0.75 -12.90
N LEU A 64 21.99 0.03 -13.97
CA LEU A 64 21.87 -1.43 -13.94
C LEU A 64 23.22 -2.11 -13.62
N ARG A 65 24.33 -1.65 -14.21
CA ARG A 65 25.66 -2.17 -13.91
C ARG A 65 26.07 -1.93 -12.46
N GLU A 66 25.68 -0.79 -11.89
CA GLU A 66 25.91 -0.48 -10.48
C GLU A 66 25.15 -1.44 -9.57
N ILE A 67 23.87 -1.71 -9.86
CA ILE A 67 23.06 -2.70 -9.13
C ILE A 67 23.67 -4.10 -9.23
N ASP A 68 24.15 -4.50 -10.42
CA ASP A 68 24.87 -5.76 -10.61
C ASP A 68 26.15 -5.86 -9.78
N ALA A 69 26.91 -4.76 -9.71
CA ALA A 69 28.13 -4.69 -8.92
C ALA A 69 27.83 -4.78 -7.42
N ALA A 70 26.78 -4.10 -6.95
CA ALA A 70 26.32 -4.15 -5.56
C ALA A 70 25.86 -5.57 -5.17
N LEU A 71 25.10 -6.25 -6.04
CA LEU A 71 24.71 -7.64 -5.84
C LEU A 71 25.93 -8.57 -5.73
N LYS A 72 26.90 -8.44 -6.66
CA LYS A 72 28.14 -9.24 -6.62
C LYS A 72 28.94 -8.99 -5.35
N HIS A 73 29.02 -7.73 -4.93
CA HIS A 73 29.70 -7.35 -3.69
C HIS A 73 29.02 -7.99 -2.47
N PHE A 74 27.70 -7.83 -2.32
CA PHE A 74 26.95 -8.41 -1.20
C PHE A 74 27.11 -9.93 -1.12
N LYS A 75 27.00 -10.64 -2.26
CA LYS A 75 27.18 -12.10 -2.31
C LYS A 75 28.58 -12.54 -1.89
N ALA A 76 29.61 -11.75 -2.20
CA ALA A 76 30.98 -12.05 -1.80
C ALA A 76 31.23 -11.90 -0.28
N LEU A 77 30.32 -11.24 0.44
CA LEU A 77 30.37 -11.16 1.91
C LEU A 77 29.81 -12.42 2.60
N GLU A 78 29.11 -13.29 1.85
CA GLU A 78 28.49 -14.52 2.35
C GLU A 78 27.55 -14.28 3.56
N LEU A 79 26.91 -13.11 3.58
CA LEU A 79 25.91 -12.74 4.58
C LEU A 79 24.54 -13.31 4.21
N ASP A 80 23.73 -13.56 5.23
CA ASP A 80 22.31 -13.83 5.04
C ASP A 80 21.61 -12.61 4.42
N GLY A 81 20.70 -12.84 3.47
CA GLY A 81 20.06 -11.78 2.70
C GLY A 81 19.29 -10.74 3.54
N ASP A 82 18.85 -11.10 4.74
CA ASP A 82 18.16 -10.19 5.66
C ASP A 82 19.09 -9.26 6.46
N LEU A 83 20.40 -9.43 6.29
CA LEU A 83 21.43 -8.53 6.81
C LEU A 83 21.83 -7.44 5.81
N VAL A 84 21.10 -7.29 4.70
CA VAL A 84 21.39 -6.24 3.72
C VAL A 84 21.23 -4.84 4.34
N THR A 85 22.15 -3.96 4.02
CA THR A 85 22.17 -2.55 4.43
C THR A 85 22.71 -1.69 3.27
N PRO A 86 22.53 -0.36 3.30
CA PRO A 86 23.16 0.52 2.32
C PRO A 86 24.69 0.39 2.24
N ASP A 87 25.34 0.00 3.35
CA ASP A 87 26.81 -0.12 3.43
C ASP A 87 27.32 -1.39 2.73
N ASN A 88 26.59 -2.50 2.84
CA ASN A 88 26.98 -3.79 2.24
C ASN A 88 26.29 -4.07 0.88
N PHE A 89 25.37 -3.19 0.46
CA PHE A 89 24.81 -3.11 -0.88
C PHE A 89 25.00 -1.68 -1.43
N PRO A 90 26.25 -1.31 -1.79
CA PRO A 90 26.59 0.07 -2.09
C PRO A 90 26.02 0.52 -3.44
N LEU A 91 25.26 1.62 -3.42
CA LEU A 91 24.73 2.29 -4.61
C LEU A 91 25.20 3.77 -4.63
N PRO A 92 26.49 4.04 -4.92
CA PRO A 92 27.08 5.37 -4.80
C PRO A 92 26.50 6.41 -5.78
N THR A 93 25.87 5.99 -6.88
CA THR A 93 25.20 6.90 -7.83
C THR A 93 23.69 6.75 -7.73
N VAL A 94 23.18 5.52 -7.82
CA VAL A 94 21.73 5.23 -7.81
C VAL A 94 21.10 5.64 -6.48
N GLY A 95 21.79 5.38 -5.36
CA GLY A 95 21.34 5.76 -4.02
C GLY A 95 21.06 7.26 -3.89
N PRO A 96 22.07 8.14 -4.01
CA PRO A 96 21.88 9.58 -3.80
C PRO A 96 21.13 10.29 -4.93
N ASN A 97 21.24 9.85 -6.19
CA ASN A 97 20.66 10.57 -7.33
C ASN A 97 19.22 10.13 -7.65
N VAL A 98 18.85 8.89 -7.33
CA VAL A 98 17.55 8.32 -7.68
C VAL A 98 16.77 7.96 -6.43
N LEU A 99 17.30 7.04 -5.62
CA LEU A 99 16.54 6.46 -4.50
C LEU A 99 16.25 7.51 -3.43
N LYS A 100 17.17 8.45 -3.17
CA LYS A 100 16.91 9.59 -2.28
C LYS A 100 15.72 10.44 -2.75
N GLY A 101 15.60 10.72 -4.05
CA GLY A 101 14.47 11.46 -4.62
C GLY A 101 13.17 10.69 -4.49
N MET A 102 13.18 9.38 -4.79
CA MET A 102 12.02 8.50 -4.59
C MET A 102 11.60 8.46 -3.12
N ARG A 103 12.56 8.37 -2.19
CA ARG A 103 12.34 8.42 -0.74
C ARG A 103 11.55 9.67 -0.35
N GLN A 104 11.99 10.84 -0.82
CA GLN A 104 11.33 12.13 -0.61
C GLN A 104 9.93 12.16 -1.23
N ASP A 105 9.78 11.66 -2.45
CA ASP A 105 8.48 11.59 -3.12
C ASP A 105 7.48 10.73 -2.35
N ILE A 106 7.92 9.62 -1.76
CA ILE A 106 7.06 8.72 -0.98
C ILE A 106 6.58 9.39 0.32
N TYR A 107 7.44 10.09 1.06
CA TYR A 107 7.03 10.67 2.35
C TYR A 107 6.48 12.10 2.27
N GLN A 108 6.91 12.90 1.30
CA GLN A 108 6.66 14.35 1.24
C GLN A 108 6.11 14.82 -0.12
N GLY A 109 6.28 14.02 -1.18
CA GLY A 109 5.79 14.31 -2.52
C GLY A 109 4.46 13.63 -2.81
N LYS A 110 4.40 12.96 -3.96
CA LYS A 110 3.20 12.28 -4.48
C LYS A 110 2.83 11.00 -3.74
N GLY A 111 3.67 10.48 -2.85
CA GLY A 111 3.33 9.31 -2.04
C GLY A 111 3.53 7.96 -2.73
N PHE A 112 4.08 7.91 -3.94
CA PHE A 112 4.40 6.65 -4.62
C PHE A 112 5.51 6.83 -5.66
N ALA A 113 6.21 5.73 -5.96
CA ALA A 113 7.23 5.69 -7.00
C ALA A 113 7.42 4.25 -7.53
N VAL A 114 7.95 4.12 -8.75
CA VAL A 114 8.25 2.84 -9.40
C VAL A 114 9.67 2.88 -9.95
N LEU A 115 10.48 1.90 -9.58
CA LEU A 115 11.79 1.65 -10.19
C LEU A 115 11.61 0.57 -11.26
N ARG A 116 11.97 0.88 -12.51
CA ARG A 116 11.76 0.02 -13.67
C ARG A 116 13.05 -0.21 -14.44
N GLY A 117 13.22 -1.42 -14.98
CA GLY A 117 14.34 -1.74 -15.88
C GLY A 117 15.09 -3.03 -15.51
N LEU A 118 14.84 -3.60 -14.32
CA LEU A 118 15.40 -4.89 -13.94
C LEU A 118 14.86 -6.00 -14.85
N ASP A 119 15.74 -6.71 -15.55
CA ASP A 119 15.34 -7.84 -16.38
C ASP A 119 15.26 -9.12 -15.54
N SER A 120 14.04 -9.52 -15.18
CA SER A 120 13.80 -10.72 -14.36
C SER A 120 14.35 -12.02 -14.96
N LYS A 121 14.75 -12.05 -16.25
CA LYS A 121 15.36 -13.23 -16.89
C LYS A 121 16.86 -13.35 -16.64
N GLN A 122 17.53 -12.26 -16.25
CA GLN A 122 18.98 -12.23 -16.02
C GLN A 122 19.36 -12.64 -14.59
N TYR A 123 18.40 -12.66 -13.69
CA TYR A 123 18.61 -12.88 -12.27
C TYR A 123 17.90 -14.14 -11.82
N SER A 124 18.54 -14.89 -10.90
CA SER A 124 17.83 -15.91 -10.14
C SER A 124 16.78 -15.27 -9.22
N ILE A 125 15.88 -16.09 -8.68
CA ILE A 125 14.88 -15.62 -7.70
C ILE A 125 15.55 -15.04 -6.45
N GLU A 126 16.65 -15.64 -6.02
CA GLU A 126 17.46 -15.18 -4.89
C GLU A 126 18.15 -13.85 -5.21
N ASP A 127 18.76 -13.73 -6.39
CA ASP A 127 19.41 -12.49 -6.83
C ASP A 127 18.41 -11.33 -6.94
N MET A 128 17.24 -11.55 -7.58
CA MET A 128 16.18 -10.55 -7.64
C MET A 128 15.68 -10.14 -6.26
N THR A 129 15.59 -11.09 -5.33
CA THR A 129 15.15 -10.79 -3.96
C THR A 129 16.22 -9.99 -3.22
N THR A 130 17.50 -10.31 -3.41
CA THR A 130 18.62 -9.57 -2.83
C THR A 130 18.70 -8.15 -3.37
N ILE A 131 18.55 -7.96 -4.69
CA ILE A 131 18.46 -6.63 -5.32
C ILE A 131 17.28 -5.86 -4.73
N TYR A 132 16.10 -6.50 -4.64
CA TYR A 132 14.92 -5.88 -4.07
C TYR A 132 15.15 -5.42 -2.62
N LEU A 133 15.78 -6.23 -1.77
CA LEU A 133 16.12 -5.85 -0.41
C LEU A 133 17.16 -4.71 -0.36
N GLY A 134 18.22 -4.80 -1.17
CA GLY A 134 19.26 -3.78 -1.26
C GLY A 134 18.72 -2.41 -1.68
N VAL A 135 17.91 -2.36 -2.75
CA VAL A 135 17.24 -1.12 -3.20
C VAL A 135 16.31 -0.56 -2.12
N GLN A 136 15.51 -1.41 -1.48
CA GLN A 136 14.60 -0.97 -0.41
C GLN A 136 15.36 -0.39 0.80
N ALA A 137 16.54 -0.92 1.13
CA ALA A 137 17.34 -0.44 2.26
C ALA A 137 17.79 1.02 2.10
N HIS A 138 17.93 1.51 0.86
CA HIS A 138 18.21 2.93 0.54
C HIS A 138 16.94 3.82 0.60
N ILE A 139 15.75 3.23 0.56
CA ILE A 139 14.46 3.94 0.71
C ILE A 139 14.00 3.95 2.17
N ALA A 140 14.19 2.85 2.88
CA ALA A 140 13.69 2.66 4.23
C ALA A 140 14.56 1.63 4.96
N ASN A 141 15.03 1.97 6.15
CA ASN A 141 15.99 1.17 6.91
C ASN A 141 15.34 0.06 7.76
N CYS A 142 14.01 0.06 7.89
CA CYS A 142 13.28 -0.93 8.71
C CYS A 142 12.34 -1.80 7.86
N PHE A 143 12.51 -3.13 7.95
CA PHE A 143 11.63 -4.11 7.31
C PHE A 143 10.66 -4.73 8.32
N GLY A 144 9.39 -4.81 7.95
CA GLY A 144 8.30 -5.22 8.83
C GLY A 144 7.75 -6.62 8.55
N ARG A 145 7.45 -7.36 9.62
CA ARG A 145 6.64 -8.60 9.56
C ARG A 145 5.26 -8.29 8.99
N GLN A 146 4.76 -9.21 8.16
CA GLN A 146 3.50 -9.04 7.44
C GLN A 146 2.34 -9.83 8.00
N ASP A 147 2.60 -10.77 8.90
CA ASP A 147 1.58 -11.55 9.60
C ASP A 147 2.11 -12.15 10.91
N LYS A 148 1.21 -12.84 11.63
CA LYS A 148 1.50 -13.49 12.92
C LYS A 148 2.45 -14.69 12.81
N LYS A 149 2.74 -15.21 11.61
CA LYS A 149 3.72 -16.29 11.40
C LYS A 149 5.14 -15.75 11.28
N GLY A 150 5.30 -14.43 11.20
CA GLY A 150 6.60 -13.79 11.07
C GLY A 150 7.08 -13.64 9.63
N ASN A 151 6.20 -13.83 8.64
CA ASN A 151 6.58 -13.71 7.24
C ASN A 151 7.06 -12.29 6.92
N MET A 152 8.29 -12.18 6.42
CA MET A 152 8.86 -10.91 5.97
C MET A 152 8.49 -10.64 4.51
N LEU A 153 8.38 -11.69 3.71
CA LEU A 153 7.94 -11.67 2.31
C LEU A 153 6.55 -12.29 2.19
N VAL A 154 5.64 -11.62 1.51
CA VAL A 154 4.29 -12.15 1.23
C VAL A 154 4.09 -12.23 -0.28
N HIS A 155 3.86 -13.44 -0.75
CA HIS A 155 3.56 -13.71 -2.16
C HIS A 155 2.08 -13.45 -2.45
N ILE A 156 1.83 -12.53 -3.37
CA ILE A 156 0.49 -12.23 -3.89
C ILE A 156 0.33 -12.98 -5.20
N ILE A 157 -0.21 -14.19 -5.10
CA ILE A 157 -0.45 -15.13 -6.21
C ILE A 157 -1.88 -15.61 -6.19
N ALA A 158 -2.48 -15.84 -7.36
CA ALA A 158 -3.80 -16.46 -7.41
C ALA A 158 -3.73 -17.89 -6.85
N ASP A 159 -4.63 -18.23 -5.93
CA ASP A 159 -4.73 -19.57 -5.36
C ASP A 159 -6.21 -19.98 -5.26
N ALA A 160 -6.62 -20.90 -6.13
CA ALA A 160 -7.97 -21.46 -6.19
C ALA A 160 -8.05 -22.87 -5.57
N SER A 161 -7.06 -23.28 -4.78
CA SER A 161 -7.04 -24.61 -4.12
C SER A 161 -8.17 -24.80 -3.10
N SER A 162 -8.76 -23.72 -2.61
CA SER A 162 -10.01 -23.74 -1.84
C SER A 162 -10.86 -22.51 -2.15
N LYS A 163 -12.16 -22.58 -1.85
CA LYS A 163 -13.07 -21.42 -2.01
C LYS A 163 -12.63 -20.23 -1.16
N GLU A 164 -12.24 -20.48 0.09
CA GLU A 164 -11.74 -19.45 1.01
C GLU A 164 -10.52 -18.72 0.44
N LYS A 165 -9.56 -19.46 -0.13
CA LYS A 165 -8.39 -18.88 -0.79
C LYS A 165 -8.77 -18.14 -2.07
N ALA A 166 -9.64 -18.69 -2.90
CA ALA A 166 -10.10 -18.04 -4.12
C ALA A 166 -10.81 -16.70 -3.86
N GLU A 167 -11.37 -16.52 -2.66
CA GLU A 167 -12.06 -15.30 -2.20
C GLU A 167 -11.17 -14.41 -1.32
N HIS A 168 -9.97 -14.85 -0.96
CA HIS A 168 -9.03 -14.08 -0.14
C HIS A 168 -8.34 -13.01 -0.99
N HIS A 169 -8.26 -11.76 -0.51
CA HIS A 169 -7.74 -10.61 -1.29
C HIS A 169 -6.35 -10.84 -1.92
N ARG A 170 -5.48 -11.61 -1.25
CA ARG A 170 -4.13 -12.00 -1.73
C ARG A 170 -4.14 -13.04 -2.85
N HIS A 171 -5.21 -13.83 -2.95
CA HIS A 171 -5.29 -15.06 -3.74
C HIS A 171 -6.42 -15.08 -4.77
N SER A 172 -7.34 -14.13 -4.67
CA SER A 172 -8.43 -13.98 -5.62
C SER A 172 -7.95 -13.37 -6.93
N THR A 173 -8.60 -13.72 -8.04
CA THR A 173 -8.48 -13.03 -9.33
C THR A 173 -9.46 -11.87 -9.48
N SER A 174 -10.50 -11.82 -8.64
CA SER A 174 -11.48 -10.74 -8.59
C SER A 174 -10.84 -9.39 -8.24
N PRO A 175 -11.47 -8.26 -8.61
CA PRO A 175 -11.04 -6.96 -8.13
C PRO A 175 -11.17 -6.86 -6.60
N ILE A 176 -10.30 -6.06 -5.99
CA ILE A 176 -10.39 -5.72 -4.57
C ILE A 176 -10.79 -4.25 -4.41
N THR A 177 -11.28 -3.88 -3.24
CA THR A 177 -11.68 -2.50 -2.93
C THR A 177 -10.46 -1.66 -2.52
N PHE A 178 -10.61 -0.32 -2.57
CA PHE A 178 -9.61 0.58 -2.02
C PHE A 178 -9.41 0.32 -0.53
N HIS A 179 -8.14 0.26 -0.13
CA HIS A 179 -7.73 0.02 1.25
C HIS A 179 -6.31 0.54 1.48
N ASN A 180 -5.95 0.65 2.75
CA ASN A 180 -4.57 0.64 3.23
C ASN A 180 -4.29 -0.74 3.87
N GLU A 181 -3.02 -1.12 3.93
CA GLU A 181 -2.60 -2.27 4.74
C GLU A 181 -2.67 -1.93 6.23
N GLU A 182 -2.86 -2.95 7.08
CA GLU A 182 -3.03 -2.79 8.53
C GLU A 182 -1.84 -2.14 9.25
N ALA A 183 -0.63 -2.25 8.67
CA ALA A 183 0.61 -1.72 9.21
C ALA A 183 1.64 -1.45 8.10
N GLY A 184 2.65 -0.64 8.40
CA GLY A 184 3.70 -0.23 7.48
C GLY A 184 3.47 1.19 6.99
N ASP A 185 4.53 1.99 6.96
CA ASP A 185 4.52 3.34 6.39
C ASP A 185 4.50 3.23 4.87
N ILE A 186 5.30 2.30 4.34
CA ILE A 186 5.41 2.02 2.91
C ILE A 186 5.02 0.57 2.66
N ILE A 187 4.18 0.35 1.64
CA ILE A 187 4.01 -0.95 1.01
C ILE A 187 4.84 -0.98 -0.25
N SER A 188 5.80 -1.90 -0.28
CA SER A 188 6.62 -2.15 -1.46
C SER A 188 6.32 -3.51 -2.04
N TRP A 189 6.46 -3.67 -3.36
CA TRP A 189 6.46 -4.99 -3.97
C TRP A 189 7.36 -5.08 -5.20
N LEU A 190 7.99 -6.24 -5.33
CA LEU A 190 8.65 -6.70 -6.55
C LEU A 190 7.64 -7.45 -7.44
N THR A 191 7.54 -7.04 -8.69
CA THR A 191 6.75 -7.75 -9.71
C THR A 191 7.59 -8.84 -10.35
N ARG A 192 7.35 -10.11 -10.01
CA ARG A 192 8.05 -11.24 -10.65
C ARG A 192 7.43 -11.59 -11.99
N ASN A 193 6.10 -11.63 -12.05
CA ASN A 193 5.35 -11.93 -13.27
C ASN A 193 4.05 -11.12 -13.32
N ALA A 194 3.62 -10.75 -14.54
CA ALA A 194 2.33 -10.15 -14.79
C ALA A 194 1.27 -11.21 -15.13
N ALA A 195 0.00 -10.87 -14.95
CA ALA A 195 -1.11 -11.67 -15.48
C ALA A 195 -1.10 -11.63 -17.01
N LYS A 196 -1.76 -12.60 -17.67
CA LYS A 196 -2.01 -12.55 -19.12
C LYS A 196 -2.81 -11.31 -19.51
N SER A 197 -3.82 -10.94 -18.72
CA SER A 197 -4.59 -9.70 -18.92
C SER A 197 -5.18 -9.19 -17.60
N GLY A 198 -5.46 -7.88 -17.56
CA GLY A 198 -6.00 -7.20 -16.38
C GLY A 198 -4.97 -7.02 -15.26
N GLY A 199 -5.44 -6.86 -14.03
CA GLY A 199 -4.56 -6.83 -12.85
C GLY A 199 -3.79 -5.53 -12.64
N LYS A 200 -4.24 -4.45 -13.29
CA LYS A 200 -3.72 -3.09 -13.10
C LYS A 200 -3.67 -2.72 -11.62
N CYS A 201 -2.62 -1.97 -11.26
CA CYS A 201 -2.56 -1.28 -9.99
C CYS A 201 -3.39 0.00 -10.11
N ILE A 202 -4.24 0.25 -9.12
CA ILE A 202 -5.09 1.43 -9.07
C ILE A 202 -4.87 2.10 -7.72
N ILE A 203 -4.53 3.37 -7.74
CA ILE A 203 -4.25 4.16 -6.54
C ILE A 203 -5.08 5.44 -6.50
N ALA A 204 -5.32 5.98 -5.31
CA ALA A 204 -5.97 7.26 -5.11
C ALA A 204 -5.38 7.97 -3.88
N SER A 205 -5.17 9.27 -3.97
CA SER A 205 -4.69 10.09 -2.86
C SER A 205 -5.80 10.34 -1.85
N THR A 206 -5.55 10.02 -0.57
CA THR A 206 -6.49 10.37 0.51
C THR A 206 -6.46 11.84 0.86
N TYR A 207 -5.39 12.56 0.50
CA TYR A 207 -5.33 14.02 0.65
C TYR A 207 -6.32 14.70 -0.31
N THR A 208 -6.43 14.20 -1.54
CA THR A 208 -7.44 14.66 -2.49
C THR A 208 -8.84 14.30 -2.03
N VAL A 209 -9.06 13.05 -1.59
CA VAL A 209 -10.35 12.62 -1.01
C VAL A 209 -10.75 13.53 0.16
N TYR A 210 -9.80 13.82 1.05
CA TYR A 210 -10.01 14.72 2.17
C TYR A 210 -10.38 16.13 1.73
N ASN A 211 -9.65 16.74 0.79
CA ASN A 211 -9.93 18.10 0.33
C ASN A 211 -11.34 18.22 -0.27
N VAL A 212 -11.78 17.21 -1.05
CA VAL A 212 -13.15 17.17 -1.59
C VAL A 212 -14.17 17.05 -0.45
N LEU A 213 -13.97 16.15 0.51
CA LEU A 213 -14.86 15.98 1.66
C LEU A 213 -14.89 17.23 2.56
N ALA A 214 -13.74 17.87 2.82
CA ALA A 214 -13.67 19.06 3.66
C ALA A 214 -14.45 20.23 3.05
N ALA A 215 -14.40 20.38 1.72
CA ALA A 215 -15.12 21.41 1.00
C ALA A 215 -16.65 21.14 0.88
N THR A 216 -17.07 19.88 0.85
CA THR A 216 -18.45 19.51 0.46
C THR A 216 -19.25 18.82 1.56
N ARG A 217 -18.59 18.03 2.41
CA ARG A 217 -19.14 17.13 3.44
C ARG A 217 -18.28 17.10 4.72
N PRO A 218 -18.06 18.25 5.39
CA PRO A 218 -17.28 18.30 6.63
C PRO A 218 -17.89 17.44 7.75
N ASP A 219 -19.18 17.14 7.69
CA ASP A 219 -19.88 16.18 8.56
C ASP A 219 -19.36 14.74 8.41
N LEU A 220 -18.97 14.34 7.20
CA LEU A 220 -18.35 13.02 6.96
C LEU A 220 -16.92 12.98 7.48
N ILE A 221 -16.16 14.08 7.40
CA ILE A 221 -14.83 14.16 8.05
C ILE A 221 -14.96 13.97 9.56
N ARG A 222 -15.94 14.60 10.22
CA ARG A 222 -16.21 14.33 11.65
C ARG A 222 -16.49 12.86 11.91
N THR A 223 -17.31 12.25 11.06
CA THR A 223 -17.66 10.82 11.21
C THR A 223 -16.41 9.94 11.09
N LEU A 224 -15.55 10.19 10.10
CA LEU A 224 -14.31 9.46 9.85
C LEU A 224 -13.26 9.62 10.96
N ALA A 225 -13.28 10.75 11.66
CA ALA A 225 -12.36 11.06 12.75
C ALA A 225 -12.79 10.52 14.13
N ARG A 226 -14.03 10.02 14.28
CA ARG A 226 -14.50 9.44 15.56
C ARG A 226 -13.81 8.11 15.84
N SER A 227 -13.61 7.77 17.12
CA SER A 227 -13.00 6.51 17.54
C SER A 227 -13.97 5.33 17.66
N ASP A 228 -15.20 5.44 17.15
CA ASP A 228 -16.26 4.44 17.31
C ASP A 228 -16.45 3.52 16.09
N TRP A 229 -15.48 3.43 15.19
CA TRP A 229 -15.54 2.49 14.06
C TRP A 229 -15.14 1.08 14.48
N PRO A 230 -16.02 0.08 14.36
CA PRO A 230 -15.80 -1.25 14.90
C PRO A 230 -15.02 -2.16 13.93
N PHE A 231 -13.71 -1.96 13.80
CA PHE A 231 -12.84 -2.85 13.02
C PHE A 231 -12.86 -4.26 13.62
N ALA A 232 -13.20 -5.28 12.82
CA ALA A 232 -13.25 -6.68 13.27
C ALA A 232 -11.96 -7.46 12.96
N LEU A 233 -11.10 -6.93 12.09
CA LEU A 233 -9.86 -7.57 11.63
C LEU A 233 -8.67 -6.61 11.76
N PRO A 234 -7.45 -7.12 12.00
CA PRO A 234 -7.13 -8.52 12.34
C PRO A 234 -7.50 -8.92 13.78
N LYS A 235 -7.90 -7.94 14.59
CA LYS A 235 -8.46 -8.06 15.94
C LYS A 235 -9.60 -7.04 16.06
N PHE A 236 -10.56 -7.31 16.93
CA PHE A 236 -11.60 -6.32 17.21
C PHE A 236 -11.00 -5.09 17.91
N GLN A 237 -11.27 -3.91 17.37
CA GLN A 237 -10.90 -2.63 17.98
C GLN A 237 -11.79 -1.51 17.44
N CYS A 238 -12.06 -0.51 18.28
CA CYS A 238 -12.70 0.72 17.84
C CYS A 238 -11.64 1.81 17.69
N ARG A 239 -11.54 2.42 16.51
CA ARG A 239 -10.57 3.49 16.23
C ARG A 239 -11.01 4.33 15.02
N PRO A 240 -10.46 5.53 14.81
CA PRO A 240 -10.75 6.33 13.62
C PRO A 240 -10.35 5.69 12.29
N VAL A 241 -10.96 6.18 11.22
CA VAL A 241 -10.56 5.92 9.83
C VAL A 241 -9.57 6.99 9.36
N PHE A 242 -9.85 8.26 9.71
CA PHE A 242 -8.97 9.41 9.47
C PHE A 242 -8.36 9.89 10.78
N PHE A 243 -7.06 10.16 10.74
CA PHE A 243 -6.30 10.79 11.80
C PHE A 243 -5.64 12.03 11.24
N TYR A 244 -5.51 13.08 12.06
CA TYR A 244 -4.69 14.22 11.74
C TYR A 244 -3.70 14.43 12.87
N GLN A 245 -2.42 14.17 12.61
CA GLN A 245 -1.36 14.15 13.61
C GLN A 245 -0.10 14.77 13.03
N ASP A 246 0.52 15.68 13.79
CA ASP A 246 1.78 16.34 13.43
C ASP A 246 1.79 16.90 12.00
N GLY A 247 0.67 17.52 11.58
CA GLY A 247 0.51 18.13 10.26
C GLY A 247 0.14 17.18 9.13
N HIS A 248 0.07 15.87 9.38
CA HIS A 248 -0.21 14.84 8.38
C HIS A 248 -1.61 14.27 8.53
N LEU A 249 -2.32 14.13 7.40
CA LEU A 249 -3.49 13.26 7.34
C LEU A 249 -3.01 11.81 7.21
N ILE A 250 -3.45 10.96 8.13
CA ILE A 250 -3.20 9.52 8.11
C ILE A 250 -4.53 8.80 7.93
N THR A 251 -4.56 7.87 6.98
CA THR A 251 -5.67 6.95 6.74
C THR A 251 -5.22 5.53 6.96
N ASN A 252 -6.02 4.75 7.68
CA ASN A 252 -5.74 3.33 7.85
C ASN A 252 -7.03 2.53 7.93
N PHE A 253 -7.52 2.03 6.79
CA PHE A 253 -8.70 1.17 6.80
C PHE A 253 -8.79 0.27 5.57
N GLY A 254 -9.63 -0.75 5.68
CA GLY A 254 -10.13 -1.50 4.54
C GLY A 254 -11.59 -1.87 4.78
N ARG A 255 -12.45 -1.74 3.76
CA ARG A 255 -13.89 -1.98 3.91
C ARG A 255 -14.21 -3.37 4.45
N ALA A 256 -13.42 -4.39 4.05
CA ALA A 256 -13.59 -5.76 4.53
C ALA A 256 -13.42 -5.91 6.06
N ALA A 257 -12.55 -5.10 6.69
CA ALA A 257 -12.36 -5.13 8.14
C ALA A 257 -13.57 -4.54 8.91
N LEU A 258 -14.36 -3.68 8.26
CA LEU A 258 -15.53 -3.01 8.85
C LEU A 258 -16.85 -3.72 8.49
N MET A 259 -16.98 -4.24 7.27
CA MET A 259 -18.23 -4.80 6.75
C MET A 259 -18.19 -6.32 6.55
N GLY A 260 -17.00 -6.94 6.64
CA GLY A 260 -16.79 -8.34 6.27
C GLY A 260 -16.57 -8.52 4.77
N SER A 261 -16.25 -9.74 4.37
CA SER A 261 -16.10 -10.18 2.99
C SER A 261 -16.46 -11.66 2.86
N ALA A 262 -16.50 -12.21 1.64
CA ALA A 262 -16.77 -13.63 1.43
C ALA A 262 -15.76 -14.55 2.14
N SER A 263 -14.47 -14.20 2.10
CA SER A 263 -13.40 -14.94 2.80
C SER A 263 -13.32 -14.65 4.30
N HIS A 264 -13.92 -13.56 4.77
CA HIS A 264 -13.90 -13.17 6.18
C HIS A 264 -15.25 -12.61 6.58
N ALA A 265 -16.20 -13.51 6.88
CA ALA A 265 -17.52 -13.12 7.35
C ALA A 265 -17.39 -12.32 8.66
N ARG A 266 -18.10 -11.20 8.76
CA ARG A 266 -18.11 -10.40 9.99
C ARG A 266 -18.88 -11.18 11.07
N PRO A 267 -18.30 -11.38 12.27
CA PRO A 267 -19.03 -12.02 13.37
C PRO A 267 -20.26 -11.21 13.78
N ALA A 268 -21.43 -11.86 13.85
CA ALA A 268 -22.72 -11.21 14.08
C ALA A 268 -22.85 -10.53 15.46
N HIS A 269 -22.01 -10.90 16.43
CA HIS A 269 -22.02 -10.30 17.77
C HIS A 269 -21.27 -8.96 17.84
N LEU A 270 -20.50 -8.59 16.81
CA LEU A 270 -19.79 -7.31 16.78
C LEU A 270 -20.71 -6.19 16.28
N PRO A 271 -20.54 -4.94 16.75
CA PRO A 271 -21.35 -3.81 16.32
C PRO A 271 -21.33 -3.64 14.79
N THR A 272 -22.47 -3.27 14.19
CA THR A 272 -22.55 -2.90 12.77
C THR A 272 -22.25 -1.42 12.58
N LEU A 273 -21.98 -1.01 11.34
CA LEU A 273 -21.82 0.40 11.02
C LEU A 273 -23.16 1.13 11.08
N THR A 274 -23.13 2.39 11.49
CA THR A 274 -24.27 3.30 11.37
C THR A 274 -24.48 3.70 9.91
N ALA A 275 -25.65 4.25 9.58
CA ALA A 275 -25.91 4.80 8.25
C ALA A 275 -24.90 5.88 7.84
N SER A 276 -24.50 6.77 8.77
CA SER A 276 -23.51 7.82 8.51
C SER A 276 -22.09 7.27 8.29
N GLN A 277 -21.71 6.19 9.00
CA GLN A 277 -20.44 5.51 8.78
C GLN A 277 -20.42 4.83 7.40
N VAL A 278 -21.51 4.19 6.99
CA VAL A 278 -21.63 3.60 5.64
C VAL A 278 -21.52 4.69 4.57
N GLU A 279 -22.27 5.79 4.72
CA GLU A 279 -22.23 6.95 3.82
C GLU A 279 -20.81 7.53 3.70
N ALA A 280 -20.08 7.65 4.82
CA ALA A 280 -18.70 8.15 4.80
C ALA A 280 -17.75 7.22 4.03
N LEU A 281 -17.90 5.89 4.14
CA LEU A 281 -17.10 4.95 3.36
C LEU A 281 -17.45 4.99 1.88
N ASP A 282 -18.73 5.17 1.53
CA ASP A 282 -19.19 5.31 0.15
C ASP A 282 -18.66 6.60 -0.48
N ALA A 283 -18.70 7.72 0.24
CA ALA A 283 -18.11 8.98 -0.23
C ALA A 283 -16.59 8.86 -0.50
N ILE A 284 -15.83 8.19 0.39
CA ILE A 284 -14.41 7.91 0.12
C ILE A 284 -14.26 7.09 -1.16
N GLN A 285 -15.04 6.03 -1.34
CA GLN A 285 -14.96 5.15 -2.50
C GLN A 285 -15.29 5.88 -3.80
N ASP A 286 -16.33 6.72 -3.81
CA ASP A 286 -16.76 7.46 -4.99
C ASP A 286 -15.73 8.51 -5.40
N ILE A 287 -15.21 9.27 -4.44
CA ILE A 287 -14.19 10.29 -4.71
C ILE A 287 -12.86 9.62 -5.13
N ALA A 288 -12.47 8.53 -4.46
CA ALA A 288 -11.27 7.77 -4.84
C ALA A 288 -11.40 7.20 -6.26
N GLU A 289 -12.56 6.67 -6.64
CA GLU A 289 -12.80 6.17 -8.01
C GLU A 289 -12.78 7.29 -9.05
N ALA A 290 -13.26 8.49 -8.71
CA ALA A 290 -13.27 9.65 -9.59
C ALA A 290 -11.89 10.31 -9.78
N THR A 291 -10.98 10.12 -8.81
CA THR A 291 -9.66 10.76 -8.81
C THR A 291 -8.50 9.78 -8.98
N LYS A 292 -8.82 8.49 -9.15
CA LYS A 292 -7.84 7.39 -9.23
C LYS A 292 -6.82 7.59 -10.35
N PHE A 293 -5.66 6.98 -10.15
CA PHE A 293 -4.68 6.73 -11.19
C PHE A 293 -4.57 5.22 -11.42
N GLU A 294 -4.56 4.79 -12.68
CA GLU A 294 -4.35 3.39 -13.06
C GLU A 294 -3.05 3.24 -13.82
N PHE A 295 -2.22 2.28 -13.43
CA PHE A 295 -0.99 1.97 -14.16
C PHE A 295 -0.71 0.46 -14.22
N THR A 296 0.07 0.08 -15.22
CA THR A 296 0.42 -1.32 -15.49
C THR A 296 1.80 -1.64 -14.96
N THR A 297 1.89 -2.75 -14.22
CA THR A 297 3.12 -3.31 -13.68
C THR A 297 3.78 -4.25 -14.68
N GLN A 298 5.11 -4.26 -14.75
CA GLN A 298 5.91 -5.15 -15.60
C GLN A 298 6.81 -6.03 -14.74
N PRO A 299 7.18 -7.25 -15.21
CA PRO A 299 8.21 -8.05 -14.56
C PRO A 299 9.48 -7.22 -14.33
N GLY A 300 10.04 -7.29 -13.11
CA GLY A 300 11.20 -6.50 -12.69
C GLY A 300 10.87 -5.17 -12.01
N ASP A 301 9.66 -4.64 -12.15
CA ASP A 301 9.29 -3.40 -11.48
C ASP A 301 9.28 -3.55 -9.96
N ILE A 302 9.91 -2.61 -9.26
CA ILE A 302 9.81 -2.42 -7.82
C ILE A 302 8.94 -1.20 -7.55
N HIS A 303 7.88 -1.39 -6.77
CA HIS A 303 6.92 -0.34 -6.45
C HIS A 303 7.03 0.09 -5.00
N PHE A 304 6.72 1.34 -4.73
CA PHE A 304 6.61 1.90 -3.39
C PHE A 304 5.36 2.75 -3.29
N ILE A 305 4.57 2.54 -2.24
CA ILE A 305 3.38 3.33 -1.93
C ILE A 305 3.42 3.72 -0.45
N ASN A 306 3.23 5.01 -0.16
CA ASN A 306 2.94 5.49 1.17
C ASN A 306 1.56 5.02 1.61
N ASN A 307 1.55 3.98 2.45
CA ASN A 307 0.36 3.30 2.93
C ASN A 307 -0.53 4.20 3.79
N LEU A 308 0.02 5.27 4.37
CA LEU A 308 -0.71 6.16 5.27
C LEU A 308 -1.56 7.18 4.49
N ALA A 309 -1.25 7.43 3.23
CA ALA A 309 -1.86 8.51 2.45
C ALA A 309 -2.38 8.09 1.07
N ILE A 310 -2.03 6.90 0.60
CA ILE A 310 -2.48 6.40 -0.69
C ILE A 310 -3.35 5.17 -0.46
N LEU A 311 -4.59 5.24 -0.94
CA LEU A 311 -5.44 4.06 -1.08
C LEU A 311 -5.01 3.29 -2.32
N HIS A 312 -4.89 1.98 -2.19
CA HIS A 312 -4.57 1.12 -3.32
C HIS A 312 -5.61 0.01 -3.47
N ARG A 313 -5.76 -0.43 -4.73
CA ARG A 313 -6.52 -1.62 -5.08
C ARG A 313 -5.96 -2.26 -6.35
N ARG A 314 -6.52 -3.42 -6.68
CA ARG A 314 -6.17 -4.20 -7.86
C ARG A 314 -7.41 -4.47 -8.69
N ALA A 315 -7.33 -4.24 -10.00
CA ALA A 315 -8.36 -4.66 -10.95
C ALA A 315 -8.45 -6.19 -11.04
N GLY A 316 -9.57 -6.71 -11.55
CA GLY A 316 -9.68 -8.13 -11.89
C GLY A 316 -8.62 -8.54 -12.92
N PHE A 317 -8.16 -9.80 -12.88
CA PHE A 317 -7.18 -10.32 -13.85
C PHE A 317 -7.44 -11.76 -14.25
N VAL A 318 -6.81 -12.16 -15.37
CA VAL A 318 -6.82 -13.52 -15.89
C VAL A 318 -5.38 -14.00 -16.03
N ASN A 319 -5.06 -15.13 -15.41
CA ASN A 319 -3.77 -15.79 -15.57
C ASN A 319 -3.74 -16.62 -16.87
N GLY A 320 -2.57 -16.73 -17.49
CA GLY A 320 -2.31 -17.64 -18.59
C GLY A 320 -2.00 -19.07 -18.15
N SER A 321 -1.87 -19.99 -19.13
CA SER A 321 -1.44 -21.37 -18.89
C SER A 321 0.02 -21.42 -18.42
N GLU A 322 0.87 -20.62 -19.07
CA GLU A 322 2.32 -20.56 -18.84
C GLU A 322 2.66 -19.92 -17.49
N PRO A 323 3.70 -20.41 -16.78
CA PRO A 323 4.11 -19.85 -15.49
C PRO A 323 4.41 -18.34 -15.51
N ASN A 324 5.02 -17.84 -16.58
CA ASN A 324 5.36 -16.41 -16.75
C ASN A 324 4.15 -15.52 -17.09
N GLN A 325 2.97 -16.11 -17.32
CA GLN A 325 1.70 -15.41 -17.52
C GLN A 325 0.79 -15.49 -16.27
N ARG A 326 1.34 -15.99 -15.16
CA ARG A 326 0.66 -16.02 -13.86
C ARG A 326 1.18 -14.90 -13.01
N ARG A 327 0.28 -14.01 -12.59
CA ARG A 327 0.62 -12.87 -11.74
C ARG A 327 1.30 -13.32 -10.46
N HIS A 328 2.48 -12.77 -10.18
CA HIS A 328 3.26 -13.06 -8.98
C HIS A 328 3.94 -11.79 -8.49
N LEU A 329 3.46 -11.25 -7.37
CA LEU A 329 4.15 -10.17 -6.66
C LEU A 329 4.73 -10.69 -5.34
N VAL A 330 5.83 -10.08 -4.92
CA VAL A 330 6.40 -10.27 -3.57
C VAL A 330 6.35 -8.93 -2.86
N ARG A 331 5.48 -8.83 -1.86
CA ARG A 331 5.25 -7.59 -1.11
C ARG A 331 6.12 -7.56 0.14
N MET A 332 6.46 -6.36 0.63
CA MET A 332 7.05 -6.06 1.94
C MET A 332 6.41 -4.83 2.57
N ARG A 333 6.55 -4.71 3.90
CA ARG A 333 6.23 -3.50 4.67
C ARG A 333 7.53 -2.84 5.06
N LEU A 334 7.63 -1.53 4.86
CA LEU A 334 8.82 -0.76 5.19
C LEU A 334 8.47 0.42 6.10
N ARG A 335 9.47 0.87 6.85
CA ARG A 335 9.47 2.10 7.64
C ARG A 335 10.85 2.73 7.57
N ASP A 336 10.86 4.05 7.58
CA ASP A 336 12.07 4.85 7.64
C ASP A 336 12.11 5.56 8.99
N ASP A 337 13.18 5.39 9.76
CA ASP A 337 13.29 6.01 11.09
C ASP A 337 13.48 7.53 11.02
N GLU A 338 13.96 8.07 9.91
CA GLU A 338 14.21 9.51 9.76
C GLU A 338 13.00 10.25 9.14
N MET A 339 12.37 9.71 8.08
CA MET A 339 11.23 10.37 7.42
C MET A 339 9.86 9.79 7.78
N GLY A 340 9.82 8.67 8.50
CA GLY A 340 8.59 8.04 8.95
C GLY A 340 7.74 8.98 9.81
N TRP A 341 6.44 8.99 9.57
CA TRP A 341 5.52 9.83 10.33
C TRP A 341 5.30 9.25 11.74
N SER A 342 4.98 10.13 12.69
CA SER A 342 4.45 9.73 13.99
C SER A 342 3.14 8.96 13.80
N ILE A 343 3.06 7.77 14.38
CA ILE A 343 1.89 6.90 14.23
C ILE A 343 0.92 7.15 15.40
N PRO A 344 -0.39 7.30 15.13
CA PRO A 344 -1.40 7.41 16.19
C PRO A 344 -1.37 6.24 17.17
N LEU A 345 -1.63 6.51 18.45
CA LEU A 345 -1.63 5.50 19.53
C LEU A 345 -2.53 4.29 19.20
N ASP A 346 -3.67 4.53 18.55
CA ASP A 346 -4.61 3.48 18.13
C ASP A 346 -4.00 2.47 17.12
N LEU A 347 -2.95 2.86 16.40
CA LEU A 347 -2.27 2.06 15.38
C LEU A 347 -0.94 1.47 15.87
N GLU A 348 -0.37 2.01 16.95
CA GLU A 348 0.96 1.68 17.45
C GLU A 348 1.15 0.16 17.70
N SER A 349 0.11 -0.52 18.18
CA SER A 349 0.15 -1.97 18.40
C SER A 349 0.47 -2.77 17.12
N GLU A 350 -0.08 -2.38 15.97
CA GLU A 350 0.19 -3.09 14.71
C GLU A 350 1.57 -2.72 14.13
N TRP A 351 2.02 -1.48 14.34
CA TRP A 351 3.39 -1.07 14.00
C TRP A 351 4.44 -1.80 14.84
N ASN A 352 4.23 -1.92 16.15
CA ASN A 352 5.11 -2.68 17.04
C ASN A 352 5.16 -4.16 16.66
N LYS A 353 4.03 -4.76 16.24
CA LYS A 353 4.03 -6.12 15.72
C LYS A 353 4.77 -6.26 14.40
N ALA A 354 4.72 -5.25 13.52
CA ALA A 354 5.44 -5.28 12.25
C ALA A 354 6.95 -5.06 12.45
N PHE A 355 7.36 -4.01 13.14
CA PHE A 355 8.75 -3.52 13.17
C PHE A 355 9.48 -3.79 14.48
N GLY A 356 8.79 -4.13 15.56
CA GLY A 356 9.42 -4.39 16.86
C GLY A 356 10.41 -5.55 16.83
N GLN A 357 11.31 -5.61 17.81
CA GLN A 357 12.34 -6.64 17.87
C GLN A 357 11.79 -8.04 18.19
N ALA A 358 10.70 -8.12 18.95
CA ALA A 358 10.11 -9.38 19.37
C ALA A 358 9.35 -10.09 18.23
N GLY A 359 9.49 -11.41 18.17
CA GLY A 359 8.78 -12.29 17.24
C GLY A 359 9.65 -12.81 16.09
N THR A 360 9.34 -14.02 15.61
CA THR A 360 10.08 -14.70 14.54
C THR A 360 10.02 -13.90 13.24
N ARG A 361 11.12 -13.92 12.48
CA ARG A 361 11.19 -13.42 11.10
C ARG A 361 11.48 -14.61 10.19
N VAL A 362 10.64 -14.82 9.18
CA VAL A 362 10.74 -15.93 8.24
C VAL A 362 10.78 -15.39 6.82
N TRP A 363 11.77 -15.86 6.06
CA TRP A 363 12.06 -15.40 4.70
C TRP A 363 11.81 -16.55 3.72
N HIS A 364 10.64 -16.53 3.10
CA HIS A 364 10.32 -17.48 2.03
C HIS A 364 10.59 -16.82 0.68
N LEU A 365 11.59 -17.32 -0.04
CA LEU A 365 11.89 -16.88 -1.41
C LEU A 365 10.81 -17.32 -2.40
N GLU A 366 10.07 -18.37 -2.08
CA GLU A 366 8.99 -18.95 -2.88
C GLU A 366 7.68 -19.02 -2.11
N PRO A 367 6.51 -19.13 -2.79
CA PRO A 367 5.22 -19.20 -2.11
C PRO A 367 5.20 -20.17 -0.93
N MET A 368 4.68 -19.69 0.20
CA MET A 368 4.68 -20.43 1.47
C MET A 368 4.11 -21.84 1.27
N PRO A 369 4.85 -22.91 1.64
CA PRO A 369 4.31 -24.25 1.58
C PRO A 369 3.11 -24.37 2.53
N SER A 370 2.08 -25.13 2.12
CA SER A 370 0.85 -25.31 2.89
C SER A 370 1.04 -26.00 4.25
N GLY A 371 2.19 -26.65 4.46
CA GLY A 371 2.63 -27.18 5.74
C GLY A 371 4.13 -26.94 5.93
N TYR A 372 4.50 -26.28 7.02
CA TYR A 372 5.88 -26.22 7.49
C TYR A 372 6.10 -27.43 8.40
N PHE A 373 6.77 -28.47 7.89
CA PHE A 373 7.29 -29.57 8.70
C PHE A 373 8.80 -29.39 8.77
N PRO A 374 9.35 -28.68 9.78
CA PRO A 374 10.79 -28.60 9.91
C PRO A 374 11.30 -30.00 10.26
N LEU A 375 11.96 -30.66 9.31
CA LEU A 375 12.61 -31.94 9.58
C LEU A 375 13.75 -31.77 10.62
N ARG A 376 14.34 -30.57 10.72
CA ARG A 376 15.29 -30.10 11.75
C ARG A 376 15.29 -28.56 11.82
N SER A 377 15.46 -27.98 13.00
CA SER A 377 15.56 -26.52 13.23
C SER A 377 16.99 -26.00 13.42
N GLN A 378 17.98 -26.89 13.44
CA GLN A 378 19.41 -26.58 13.56
C GLN A 378 20.21 -27.67 12.78
N PRO A 379 21.26 -27.31 12.01
CA PRO A 379 22.29 -28.25 11.60
C PRO A 379 23.17 -28.64 12.80
N ASN A 380 23.74 -29.86 12.79
CA ASN A 380 24.70 -30.32 13.80
C ASN A 380 26.01 -29.52 13.73
#